data_AF-A0A2G5UZK2-F1
#
_entry.id   AF-A0A2G5UZK2-F1
#
_cell.length_a   1.000
_cell.length_b   1.000
_cell.length_c   1.000
_cell.angle_alpha   90.00
_cell.angle_beta   90.00
_cell.angle_gamma   90.00
#
_symmetry.space_group_name_H-M   'P 1'
#
loop_
_entity.id
_entity.type
_entity.pdbx_description
1 polymer ?
#
loop_
_entity_poly.entity_id
_entity_poly.type
_entity_poly.pdbx_seq_one_letter_code
_entity_poly.pdbx_strand_id
1 'polypeptide(L)'
;MLFCHGFMSVIIFASFYLSYCAMEKLKKQNVFGMSTKILLQSSIVNGVVHQATTAFIRVRALYHAIRFFRDPCSIQFPSASCFCEGILYYHTNLFCSVVCLSLFLDRLASFYIHKFYKSVPKKAAYTFIVIQILIPALVLCWVFHDAIYTGYVPLCNYPPKNSSEKFYIVNATRIGILWIIAAASIVHFYQSFRHEKRIIHEKYDTNARYNAFENLLSSRAVCWIICIQAVCLGGTSAIPSIFKIYRGSIPTAWFHGAIAFATGLTYANFFVPIVITFETNRIIRLRRSRIQALRRQTNDYDYIHDFKALMESSYKKVHPKTS
;
A
#
# COMPACT_ATOMS: atom_id res chain seq x y z
N MET A 1 0.05 -20.52 -22.36
CA MET A 1 1.09 -19.56 -21.92
C MET A 1 0.88 -18.15 -22.51
N LEU A 2 0.73 -18.00 -23.83
CA LEU A 2 0.59 -16.68 -24.49
C LEU A 2 -0.51 -15.78 -23.87
N PHE A 3 -1.70 -16.33 -23.62
CA PHE A 3 -2.81 -15.61 -22.97
C PHE A 3 -2.43 -15.05 -21.59
N CYS A 4 -1.75 -15.83 -20.74
CA CYS A 4 -1.32 -15.39 -19.42
C CYS A 4 -0.30 -14.25 -19.50
N HIS A 5 0.62 -14.29 -20.47
CA HIS A 5 1.57 -13.21 -20.68
C HIS A 5 0.88 -11.94 -21.21
N GLY A 6 -0.07 -12.07 -22.13
CA GLY A 6 -0.88 -10.96 -22.65
C GLY A 6 -1.71 -10.28 -21.55
N PHE A 7 -2.50 -11.06 -20.81
CA PHE A 7 -3.34 -10.55 -19.71
C PHE A 7 -2.52 -9.80 -18.65
N MET A 8 -1.40 -10.39 -18.22
CA MET A 8 -0.54 -9.75 -17.23
C MET A 8 0.15 -8.49 -17.77
N SER A 9 0.46 -8.45 -19.06
CA SER A 9 0.99 -7.23 -19.70
C SER A 9 -0.04 -6.09 -19.67
N VAL A 10 -1.31 -6.38 -19.95
CA VAL A 10 -2.40 -5.39 -19.83
C VAL A 10 -2.49 -4.85 -18.39
N ILE A 11 -2.44 -5.73 -17.38
CA ILE A 11 -2.43 -5.31 -15.98
C ILE A 11 -1.23 -4.42 -15.66
N ILE A 12 -0.03 -4.79 -16.13
CA ILE A 12 1.20 -4.01 -15.94
C ILE A 12 1.02 -2.60 -16.53
N PHE A 13 0.58 -2.48 -17.79
CA PHE A 13 0.39 -1.17 -18.42
C PHE A 13 -0.68 -0.33 -17.72
N ALA A 14 -1.82 -0.93 -17.36
CA ALA A 14 -2.86 -0.26 -16.59
C ALA A 14 -2.32 0.20 -15.21
N SER A 15 -1.48 -0.60 -14.57
CA SER A 15 -0.86 -0.26 -13.28
C SER A 15 0.08 0.94 -13.37
N PHE A 16 0.81 1.14 -14.50
CA PHE A 16 1.62 2.33 -14.69
C PHE A 16 0.78 3.59 -14.78
N TYR A 17 -0.30 3.55 -15.57
CA TYR A 17 -1.24 4.67 -15.69
C TYR A 17 -1.88 5.02 -14.34
N LEU A 18 -2.35 4.01 -13.61
CA LEU A 18 -2.96 4.19 -12.29
C LEU A 18 -1.95 4.73 -11.27
N SER A 19 -0.72 4.22 -11.27
CA SER A 19 0.39 4.71 -10.43
C SER A 19 0.68 6.19 -10.69
N TYR A 20 0.71 6.61 -11.96
CA TYR A 20 0.86 8.02 -12.34
C TYR A 20 -0.29 8.87 -11.80
N CYS A 21 -1.54 8.46 -12.01
CA CYS A 21 -2.72 9.16 -11.53
C CYS A 21 -2.74 9.30 -10.00
N ALA A 22 -2.40 8.23 -9.28
CA ALA A 22 -2.33 8.22 -7.83
C ALA A 22 -1.22 9.14 -7.30
N MET A 23 -0.05 9.13 -7.95
CA MET A 23 1.08 10.00 -7.61
C MET A 23 0.73 11.48 -7.78
N GLU A 24 0.16 11.86 -8.93
CA GLU A 24 -0.32 13.21 -9.21
C GLU A 24 -1.32 13.69 -8.16
N LYS A 25 -2.26 12.81 -7.82
CA LYS A 25 -3.30 13.11 -6.83
C LYS A 25 -2.74 13.29 -5.43
N LEU A 26 -1.83 12.41 -5.00
CA LEU A 26 -1.15 12.54 -3.71
C LEU A 26 -0.32 13.82 -3.66
N LYS A 27 0.36 14.21 -4.75
CA LYS A 27 1.13 15.46 -4.81
C LYS A 27 0.23 16.68 -4.63
N LYS A 28 -0.86 16.76 -5.41
CA LYS A 28 -1.78 17.91 -5.45
C LYS A 28 -2.66 18.04 -4.20
N GLN A 29 -3.03 16.93 -3.56
CA GLN A 29 -3.97 16.93 -2.44
C GLN A 29 -3.26 16.74 -1.10
N ASN A 30 -3.51 17.62 -0.14
CA ASN A 30 -3.00 17.50 1.23
C ASN A 30 -3.99 16.75 2.12
N VAL A 31 -4.24 15.50 1.75
CA VAL A 31 -5.18 14.62 2.46
C VAL A 31 -4.49 13.83 3.57
N PHE A 32 -3.28 13.35 3.34
CA PHE A 32 -2.54 12.59 4.34
C PHE A 32 -1.50 13.46 5.04
N GLY A 33 -1.12 13.08 6.26
CA GLY A 33 0.03 13.67 6.94
C GLY A 33 1.29 13.52 6.10
N MET A 34 2.23 14.45 6.23
CA MET A 34 3.41 14.52 5.36
C MET A 34 4.23 13.22 5.37
N SER A 35 4.38 12.57 6.53
CA SER A 35 5.08 11.29 6.65
C SER A 35 4.40 10.19 5.83
N THR A 36 3.11 9.94 6.10
CA THR A 36 2.31 8.95 5.35
C THR A 36 2.29 9.24 3.86
N LYS A 37 2.20 10.51 3.45
CA LYS A 37 2.26 10.90 2.03
C LYS A 37 3.58 10.46 1.40
N ILE A 38 4.71 10.71 2.05
CA ILE A 38 6.04 10.27 1.57
C ILE A 38 6.13 8.74 1.50
N LEU A 39 5.62 8.01 2.50
CA LEU A 39 5.62 6.55 2.49
C LEU A 39 4.70 5.93 1.42
N LEU A 40 3.55 6.56 1.15
CA LEU A 40 2.68 6.15 0.05
C LEU A 40 3.34 6.43 -1.31
N GLN A 41 4.09 7.53 -1.43
CA GLN A 41 4.88 7.82 -2.62
C GLN A 41 6.00 6.78 -2.82
N SER A 42 6.73 6.40 -1.77
CA SER A 42 7.75 5.34 -1.87
C SER A 42 7.15 4.00 -2.29
N SER A 43 5.95 3.67 -1.76
CA SER A 43 5.17 2.49 -2.18
C SER A 43 4.85 2.50 -3.67
N ILE A 44 4.36 3.62 -4.21
CA ILE A 44 4.04 3.75 -5.64
C ILE A 44 5.32 3.64 -6.49
N VAL A 45 6.42 4.31 -6.10
CA VAL A 45 7.70 4.23 -6.84
C VAL A 45 8.22 2.80 -6.87
N ASN A 46 8.26 2.11 -5.73
CA ASN A 46 8.63 0.68 -5.69
C ASN A 46 7.69 -0.16 -6.54
N GLY A 47 6.39 0.14 -6.54
CA GLY A 47 5.40 -0.49 -7.39
C GLY A 47 5.76 -0.38 -8.87
N VAL A 48 6.08 0.82 -9.34
CA VAL A 48 6.53 1.08 -10.73
C VAL A 48 7.80 0.30 -11.07
N VAL A 49 8.81 0.30 -10.19
CA VAL A 49 10.06 -0.44 -10.41
C VAL A 49 9.79 -1.95 -10.49
N HIS A 50 8.95 -2.49 -9.61
CA HIS A 50 8.58 -3.90 -9.63
C HIS A 50 7.80 -4.28 -10.91
N GLN A 51 6.87 -3.41 -11.33
CA GLN A 51 6.11 -3.60 -12.55
C GLN A 51 7.02 -3.59 -13.78
N ALA A 52 7.98 -2.66 -13.86
CA ALA A 52 8.97 -2.60 -14.93
C ALA A 52 9.85 -3.85 -14.97
N THR A 53 10.33 -4.30 -13.81
CA THR A 53 11.13 -5.53 -13.70
C THR A 53 10.33 -6.74 -14.17
N THR A 54 9.07 -6.86 -13.75
CA THR A 54 8.19 -7.96 -14.15
C THR A 54 7.84 -7.91 -15.64
N ALA A 55 7.63 -6.71 -16.19
CA ALA A 55 7.41 -6.51 -17.62
C ALA A 55 8.61 -7.00 -18.43
N PHE A 56 9.81 -6.59 -18.02
CA PHE A 56 11.05 -6.98 -18.68
C PHE A 56 11.24 -8.50 -18.68
N ILE A 57 11.11 -9.15 -17.52
CA ILE A 57 11.18 -10.62 -17.40
C ILE A 57 10.16 -11.30 -18.32
N ARG A 58 8.93 -10.79 -18.38
CA ARG A 58 7.85 -11.38 -19.21
C ARG A 58 8.08 -11.18 -20.71
N VAL A 59 8.53 -10.01 -21.13
CA VAL A 59 8.85 -9.74 -22.54
C VAL A 59 10.01 -10.63 -22.99
N ARG A 60 11.05 -10.76 -22.16
CA ARG A 60 12.18 -11.65 -22.43
C ARG A 60 11.75 -13.11 -22.52
N ALA A 61 10.91 -13.58 -21.61
CA ALA A 61 10.32 -14.92 -21.65
C ALA A 61 9.47 -15.17 -22.91
N LEU A 62 8.65 -14.19 -23.30
CA LEU A 62 7.85 -14.27 -24.52
C LEU A 62 8.72 -14.33 -25.78
N TYR A 63 9.77 -13.49 -25.84
CA TYR A 63 10.73 -13.48 -26.94
C TYR A 63 11.41 -14.85 -27.10
N HIS A 64 11.90 -15.44 -26.00
CA HIS A 64 12.50 -16.78 -26.03
C HIS A 64 11.50 -17.86 -26.46
N ALA A 65 10.28 -17.82 -25.93
CA ALA A 65 9.23 -18.77 -26.30
C ALA A 65 8.89 -18.73 -27.80
N ILE A 66 8.93 -17.55 -28.43
CA ILE A 66 8.70 -17.39 -29.87
C ILE A 66 9.94 -17.82 -30.67
N ARG A 67 11.14 -17.34 -30.28
CA ARG A 67 12.39 -17.57 -31.02
C ARG A 67 12.81 -19.04 -31.03
N PHE A 68 12.64 -19.72 -29.90
CA PHE A 68 13.06 -21.10 -29.66
C PHE A 68 11.86 -22.06 -29.62
N PHE A 69 10.73 -21.70 -30.22
CA PHE A 69 9.52 -22.56 -30.23
C PHE A 69 9.80 -23.97 -30.79
N ARG A 70 10.75 -24.11 -31.71
CA ARG A 70 11.15 -25.39 -32.32
C ARG A 70 12.20 -26.16 -31.53
N ASP A 71 12.84 -25.54 -30.54
CA ASP A 71 13.85 -26.16 -29.67
C ASP A 71 13.50 -25.92 -28.19
N PRO A 72 12.70 -26.81 -27.59
CA PRO A 72 12.19 -26.63 -26.23
C PRO A 72 13.28 -26.61 -25.16
N CYS A 73 14.46 -27.18 -25.44
CA CYS A 73 15.60 -27.18 -24.51
C CYS A 73 16.23 -25.78 -24.38
N SER A 74 16.18 -24.97 -25.44
CA SER A 74 16.74 -23.62 -25.50
C SER A 74 15.78 -22.53 -24.99
N ILE A 75 14.55 -22.88 -24.61
CA ILE A 75 13.56 -21.93 -24.07
C ILE A 75 13.96 -21.44 -22.66
N GLN A 76 14.70 -22.25 -21.90
CA GLN A 76 15.08 -21.92 -20.53
C GLN A 76 16.22 -20.90 -20.48
N PHE A 77 16.27 -20.13 -19.39
CA PHE A 77 17.29 -19.12 -19.17
C PHE A 77 18.44 -19.68 -18.33
N PRO A 78 19.71 -19.42 -18.72
CA PRO A 78 20.83 -19.63 -17.82
C PRO A 78 20.65 -18.80 -16.54
N SER A 79 20.75 -19.43 -15.36
CA SER A 79 20.50 -18.78 -14.08
C SER A 79 21.41 -17.56 -13.84
N ALA A 80 22.66 -17.61 -14.28
CA ALA A 80 23.60 -16.47 -14.22
C ALA A 80 23.11 -15.25 -15.01
N SER A 81 22.44 -15.46 -16.14
CA SER A 81 21.90 -14.36 -16.97
C SER A 81 20.66 -13.68 -16.37
N CYS A 82 20.09 -14.27 -15.31
CA CYS A 82 18.92 -13.77 -14.60
C CYS A 82 19.27 -13.07 -13.27
N PHE A 83 20.56 -12.93 -12.93
CA PHE A 83 21.01 -12.45 -11.62
C PHE A 83 20.38 -11.11 -11.23
N CYS A 84 20.56 -10.08 -12.06
CA CYS A 84 20.08 -8.72 -11.77
C CYS A 84 18.55 -8.66 -11.66
N GLU A 85 17.85 -9.32 -12.57
CA GLU A 85 16.39 -9.31 -12.65
C GLU A 85 15.77 -10.01 -11.44
N GLY A 86 16.35 -11.15 -11.04
CA GLY A 86 15.92 -11.91 -9.87
C GLY A 86 16.12 -11.12 -8.57
N ILE A 87 17.32 -10.55 -8.37
CA ILE A 87 17.62 -9.73 -7.19
C ILE A 87 16.69 -8.52 -7.11
N LEU A 88 16.50 -7.78 -8.21
CA LEU A 88 15.62 -6.62 -8.24
C LEU A 88 14.15 -7.01 -7.98
N TYR A 89 13.69 -8.12 -8.57
CA TYR A 89 12.35 -8.64 -8.36
C TYR A 89 12.09 -8.99 -6.88
N TYR A 90 13.03 -9.69 -6.23
CA TYR A 90 12.87 -10.06 -4.82
C TYR A 90 13.03 -8.87 -3.88
N HIS A 91 13.95 -7.94 -4.19
CA HIS A 91 14.16 -6.74 -3.38
C HIS A 91 12.90 -5.90 -3.34
N THR A 92 12.34 -5.57 -4.51
CA THR A 92 11.09 -4.81 -4.61
C THR A 92 9.90 -5.53 -3.98
N ASN A 93 9.95 -6.88 -3.94
CA ASN A 93 8.94 -7.69 -3.26
C ASN A 93 9.00 -7.63 -1.74
N LEU A 94 10.19 -7.77 -1.17
CA LEU A 94 10.42 -7.59 0.27
C LEU A 94 10.18 -6.15 0.69
N PHE A 95 10.59 -5.17 -0.12
CA PHE A 95 10.35 -3.74 0.10
C PHE A 95 8.86 -3.46 0.33
N CYS A 96 7.98 -4.02 -0.49
CA CYS A 96 6.54 -3.85 -0.34
C CYS A 96 6.01 -4.32 1.03
N SER A 97 6.59 -5.41 1.56
CA SER A 97 6.22 -5.92 2.90
C SER A 97 6.70 -4.99 4.01
N VAL A 98 7.90 -4.43 3.87
CA VAL A 98 8.45 -3.46 4.84
C VAL A 98 7.73 -2.11 4.76
N VAL A 99 7.19 -1.74 3.59
CA VAL A 99 6.30 -0.58 3.44
C VAL A 99 5.03 -0.75 4.27
N CYS A 100 4.38 -1.93 4.24
CA CYS A 100 3.23 -2.22 5.09
C CYS A 100 3.55 -2.03 6.58
N LEU A 101 4.69 -2.56 7.03
CA LEU A 101 5.17 -2.38 8.39
C LEU A 101 5.41 -0.91 8.71
N SER A 102 6.07 -0.17 7.82
CA SER A 102 6.36 1.26 8.00
C SER A 102 5.09 2.10 8.09
N LEU A 103 4.11 1.84 7.23
CA LEU A 103 2.81 2.53 7.26
C LEU A 103 2.05 2.23 8.56
N PHE A 104 2.09 0.98 9.03
CA PHE A 104 1.49 0.60 10.31
C PHE A 104 2.15 1.32 11.50
N LEU A 105 3.49 1.32 11.55
CA LEU A 105 4.26 2.01 12.60
C LEU A 105 4.06 3.53 12.56
N ASP A 106 4.00 4.13 11.36
CA ASP A 106 3.67 5.54 11.16
C ASP A 106 2.28 5.90 11.72
N ARG A 107 1.27 5.04 11.53
CA ARG A 107 -0.06 5.24 12.11
C ARG A 107 -0.08 5.07 13.63
N LEU A 108 0.62 4.06 14.16
CA LEU A 108 0.77 3.87 15.61
C LEU A 108 1.45 5.09 16.26
N ALA A 109 2.55 5.58 15.69
CA ALA A 109 3.27 6.74 16.20
C ALA A 109 2.41 8.01 16.17
N SER A 110 1.63 8.19 15.09
CA SER A 110 0.69 9.32 14.95
C SER A 110 -0.47 9.28 15.98
N PHE A 111 -0.83 8.09 16.46
CA PHE A 111 -1.88 7.88 17.45
C PHE A 111 -1.35 8.07 18.89
N TYR A 112 -0.25 7.38 19.25
CA TYR A 112 0.26 7.36 20.63
C TYR A 112 1.17 8.55 20.98
N ILE A 113 2.03 8.99 20.05
CA ILE A 113 3.08 10.00 20.32
C ILE A 113 2.86 11.26 19.47
N HIS A 114 1.60 11.68 19.38
CA HIS A 114 1.12 12.73 18.48
C HIS A 114 1.95 14.02 18.50
N LYS A 115 2.27 14.54 19.70
CA LYS A 115 2.96 15.83 19.86
C LYS A 115 4.36 15.83 19.25
N PHE A 116 5.15 14.78 19.54
CA PHE A 116 6.50 14.63 19.00
C PHE A 116 6.46 14.30 17.50
N TYR A 117 5.55 13.41 17.08
CA TYR A 117 5.50 12.99 15.69
C TYR A 117 5.14 14.13 14.73
N LYS A 118 4.32 15.09 15.19
CA LYS A 118 4.00 16.31 14.44
C LYS A 118 5.15 17.30 14.29
N SER A 119 6.13 17.30 15.19
CA SER A 119 7.27 18.24 15.10
C SER A 119 8.32 17.79 14.09
N VAL A 120 8.42 16.48 13.80
CA VAL A 120 9.46 15.91 12.93
C VAL A 120 8.94 14.95 11.83
N PRO A 121 7.87 15.28 11.08
CA PRO A 121 7.21 14.34 10.18
C PRO A 121 8.09 13.89 9.01
N LYS A 122 8.94 14.78 8.47
CA LYS A 122 9.84 14.44 7.35
C LYS A 122 10.97 13.50 7.80
N LYS A 123 11.59 13.77 8.95
CA LYS A 123 12.68 12.95 9.49
C LYS A 123 12.20 11.52 9.74
N ALA A 124 11.03 11.36 10.37
CA ALA A 124 10.43 10.05 10.58
C ALA A 124 10.19 9.28 9.28
N ALA A 125 9.68 9.95 8.24
CA ALA A 125 9.46 9.33 6.94
C ALA A 125 10.76 8.85 6.28
N TYR A 126 11.82 9.67 6.32
CA TYR A 126 13.12 9.27 5.77
C TYR A 126 13.73 8.11 6.54
N THR A 127 13.61 8.06 7.87
CA THR A 127 14.03 6.91 8.67
C THR A 127 13.31 5.64 8.21
N PHE A 128 12.00 5.69 8.01
CA PHE A 128 11.25 4.54 7.50
C PHE A 128 11.65 4.14 6.07
N ILE A 129 11.96 5.10 5.18
CA ILE A 129 12.46 4.79 3.83
C ILE A 129 13.81 4.07 3.91
N VAL A 130 14.72 4.53 4.75
CA VAL A 130 16.03 3.87 4.95
C VAL A 130 15.81 2.43 5.42
N ILE A 131 14.90 2.21 6.37
CA ILE A 131 14.52 0.87 6.85
C ILE A 131 13.92 0.02 5.71
N GLN A 132 13.07 0.60 4.86
CA GLN A 132 12.49 -0.06 3.69
C GLN A 132 13.51 -0.53 2.67
N ILE A 133 14.68 0.13 2.57
CA ILE A 133 15.75 -0.27 1.67
C ILE A 133 16.69 -1.27 2.34
N LEU A 134 17.14 -0.98 3.57
CA LEU A 134 18.15 -1.76 4.26
C LEU A 134 17.66 -3.16 4.65
N ILE A 135 16.45 -3.29 5.19
CA ILE A 135 15.95 -4.60 5.63
C ILE A 135 15.86 -5.59 4.46
N PRO A 136 15.22 -5.27 3.32
CA PRO A 136 15.22 -6.15 2.15
C PRO A 136 16.62 -6.48 1.65
N ALA A 137 17.52 -5.50 1.58
CA ALA A 137 18.89 -5.72 1.13
C ALA A 137 19.63 -6.72 2.03
N LEU A 138 19.57 -6.54 3.35
CA LEU A 138 20.22 -7.43 4.32
C LEU A 138 19.64 -8.85 4.25
N VAL A 139 18.31 -8.99 4.15
CA VAL A 139 17.65 -10.29 4.00
C VAL A 139 18.11 -10.98 2.72
N LEU A 140 18.20 -10.27 1.59
CA LEU A 140 18.68 -10.85 0.34
C LEU A 140 20.15 -11.25 0.37
N CYS A 141 21.00 -10.41 0.99
CA CYS A 141 22.40 -10.75 1.21
C CYS A 141 22.52 -12.06 1.99
N TRP A 142 21.71 -12.26 3.03
CA TRP A 142 21.70 -13.49 3.80
C TRP A 142 21.14 -14.70 3.02
N VAL A 143 20.03 -14.52 2.29
CA VAL A 143 19.39 -15.61 1.52
C VAL A 143 20.30 -16.10 0.38
N PHE A 144 20.99 -15.19 -0.30
CA PHE A 144 21.75 -15.50 -1.52
C PHE A 144 23.27 -15.52 -1.32
N HIS A 145 23.78 -15.44 -0.09
CA HIS A 145 25.22 -15.46 0.19
C HIS A 145 25.93 -16.70 -0.41
N ASP A 146 25.28 -17.85 -0.37
CA ASP A 146 25.78 -19.15 -0.87
C ASP A 146 25.09 -19.58 -2.18
N ALA A 147 24.46 -18.65 -2.89
CA ALA A 147 23.76 -18.95 -4.13
C ALA A 147 24.75 -19.29 -5.25
N ILE A 148 24.63 -20.51 -5.78
CA ILE A 148 25.33 -20.93 -7.00
C ILE A 148 24.38 -20.74 -8.18
N TYR A 149 24.76 -19.86 -9.12
CA TYR A 149 23.96 -19.52 -10.32
C TYR A 149 24.23 -20.46 -11.50
N THR A 150 24.27 -21.77 -11.24
CA THR A 150 24.48 -22.81 -12.26
C THR A 150 23.16 -23.45 -12.67
N GLY A 151 22.99 -23.74 -13.96
CA GLY A 151 21.82 -24.42 -14.52
C GLY A 151 20.82 -23.48 -15.17
N TYR A 152 19.64 -24.01 -15.46
CA TYR A 152 18.61 -23.35 -16.26
C TYR A 152 17.31 -23.17 -15.48
N VAL A 153 16.67 -22.02 -15.66
CA VAL A 153 15.40 -21.65 -15.04
C VAL A 153 14.37 -21.28 -16.10
N PRO A 154 13.08 -21.61 -15.91
CA PRO A 154 12.05 -21.30 -16.90
C PRO A 154 11.75 -19.79 -16.98
N LEU A 155 11.91 -19.06 -15.87
CA LEU A 155 11.78 -17.60 -15.79
C LEU A 155 12.82 -17.05 -14.82
N CYS A 156 13.25 -15.81 -15.03
CA CYS A 156 14.22 -15.12 -14.17
C CYS A 156 13.68 -14.68 -12.79
N ASN A 157 12.44 -15.03 -12.44
CA ASN A 157 11.87 -14.81 -11.11
C ASN A 157 11.91 -16.05 -10.20
N TYR A 158 12.61 -17.12 -10.63
CA TYR A 158 12.82 -18.33 -9.84
C TYR A 158 14.08 -18.20 -8.96
N PRO A 159 14.05 -18.70 -7.71
CA PRO A 159 15.21 -18.65 -6.85
C PRO A 159 16.26 -19.66 -7.31
N PRO A 160 17.56 -19.40 -7.09
CA PRO A 160 18.62 -20.38 -7.29
C PRO A 160 18.37 -21.65 -6.49
N LYS A 161 18.78 -22.80 -7.02
CA LYS A 161 18.47 -24.12 -6.44
C LYS A 161 18.93 -24.26 -4.98
N ASN A 162 20.16 -23.85 -4.70
CA ASN A 162 20.79 -23.99 -3.36
C ASN A 162 20.16 -23.06 -2.32
N SER A 163 19.69 -21.88 -2.73
CA SER A 163 19.06 -20.89 -1.83
C SER A 163 17.54 -21.03 -1.75
N SER A 164 16.97 -22.01 -2.45
CA SER A 164 15.51 -22.15 -2.56
C SER A 164 14.84 -22.39 -1.21
N GLU A 165 15.44 -23.20 -0.32
CA GLU A 165 14.90 -23.47 1.01
C GLU A 165 14.87 -22.22 1.88
N LYS A 166 16.01 -21.52 2.02
CA LYS A 166 16.11 -20.23 2.74
C LYS A 166 15.09 -19.22 2.20
N PHE A 167 14.95 -19.16 0.88
CA PHE A 167 13.97 -18.29 0.21
C PHE A 167 12.53 -18.64 0.61
N TYR A 168 12.15 -19.91 0.61
CA TYR A 168 10.80 -20.33 1.00
C TYR A 168 10.52 -20.04 2.48
N ILE A 169 11.50 -20.25 3.36
CA ILE A 169 11.39 -19.92 4.79
C ILE A 169 11.14 -18.42 4.97
N VAL A 170 11.99 -17.56 4.38
CA VAL A 170 11.83 -16.11 4.45
C VAL A 170 10.48 -15.66 3.89
N ASN A 171 10.05 -16.25 2.77
CA ASN A 171 8.76 -15.93 2.17
C ASN A 171 7.58 -16.34 3.06
N ALA A 172 7.64 -17.51 3.70
CA ALA A 172 6.62 -17.98 4.63
C ALA A 172 6.55 -17.09 5.89
N THR A 173 7.70 -16.79 6.51
CA THR A 173 7.79 -15.88 7.65
C THR A 173 7.25 -14.50 7.31
N ARG A 174 7.60 -13.96 6.13
CA ARG A 174 7.09 -12.68 5.63
C ARG A 174 5.57 -12.65 5.53
N ILE A 175 4.94 -13.70 5.00
CA ILE A 175 3.48 -13.79 4.89
C ILE A 175 2.84 -13.82 6.29
N GLY A 176 3.41 -14.61 7.21
CA GLY A 176 2.95 -14.65 8.60
C GLY A 176 2.98 -13.25 9.25
N ILE A 177 4.11 -12.55 9.11
CA ILE A 177 4.26 -11.17 9.61
C ILE A 177 3.24 -10.22 8.96
N LEU A 178 3.02 -10.31 7.64
CA LEU A 178 2.04 -9.47 6.96
C LEU A 178 0.60 -9.68 7.47
N TRP A 179 0.21 -10.93 7.75
CA TRP A 179 -1.10 -11.22 8.34
C TRP A 179 -1.23 -10.68 9.77
N ILE A 180 -0.18 -10.79 10.58
CA ILE A 180 -0.14 -10.19 11.92
C ILE A 180 -0.29 -8.67 11.83
N ILE A 181 0.45 -8.01 10.93
CA ILE A 181 0.34 -6.56 10.71
C ILE A 181 -1.06 -6.19 10.22
N ALA A 182 -1.66 -6.97 9.32
CA ALA A 182 -3.01 -6.73 8.85
C ALA A 182 -4.04 -6.81 9.99
N ALA A 183 -3.98 -7.87 10.81
CA ALA A 183 -4.84 -8.01 11.98
C ALA A 183 -4.64 -6.87 12.98
N ALA A 184 -3.40 -6.52 13.29
CA ALA A 184 -3.07 -5.42 14.19
C ALA A 184 -3.55 -4.06 13.64
N SER A 185 -3.49 -3.85 12.32
CA SER A 185 -3.99 -2.63 11.67
C SER A 185 -5.50 -2.49 11.78
N ILE A 186 -6.24 -3.59 11.71
CA ILE A 186 -7.69 -3.64 11.92
C ILE A 186 -8.02 -3.28 13.36
N VAL A 187 -7.33 -3.90 14.34
CA VAL A 187 -7.50 -3.58 15.77
C VAL A 187 -7.21 -2.10 16.03
N HIS A 188 -6.10 -1.58 15.50
CA HIS A 188 -5.75 -0.17 15.63
C HIS A 188 -6.81 0.76 15.01
N PHE A 189 -7.38 0.39 13.85
CA PHE A 189 -8.48 1.14 13.26
C PHE A 189 -9.71 1.18 14.18
N TYR A 190 -10.11 0.06 14.79
CA TYR A 190 -11.20 0.02 15.76
C TYR A 190 -10.92 0.87 17.00
N GLN A 191 -9.68 0.84 17.52
CA GLN A 191 -9.26 1.68 18.64
C GLN A 191 -9.34 3.17 18.27
N SER A 192 -8.83 3.56 17.10
CA SER A 192 -8.91 4.94 16.60
C SER A 192 -10.36 5.40 16.42
N PHE A 193 -11.26 4.51 15.99
CA PHE A 193 -12.68 4.81 15.84
C PHE A 193 -13.36 5.04 17.20
N ARG A 194 -13.09 4.20 18.20
CA ARG A 194 -13.60 4.38 19.56
C ARG A 194 -13.07 5.66 20.20
N HIS A 195 -11.80 5.98 19.99
CA HIS A 195 -11.17 7.18 20.51
C HIS A 195 -11.77 8.47 19.92
N GLU A 196 -12.06 8.50 18.62
CA GLU A 196 -12.72 9.64 17.98
C GLU A 196 -14.12 9.88 18.54
N LYS A 197 -14.93 8.82 18.69
CA LYS A 197 -16.26 8.90 19.33
C LYS A 197 -16.18 9.46 20.74
N ARG A 198 -15.22 9.01 21.54
CA ARG A 198 -15.02 9.50 22.91
C ARG A 198 -14.70 11.00 22.93
N ILE A 199 -13.76 11.45 22.09
CA ILE A 199 -13.34 12.86 22.01
C ILE A 199 -14.50 13.77 21.58
N ILE A 200 -15.38 13.32 20.69
CA ILE A 200 -16.57 14.10 20.30
C ILE A 200 -17.46 14.39 21.52
N HIS A 201 -17.60 13.44 22.45
CA HIS A 201 -18.45 13.60 23.62
C HIS A 201 -17.76 14.32 24.79
N GLU A 202 -16.45 14.14 24.99
CA GLU A 202 -15.76 14.63 26.19
C GLU A 202 -15.04 15.97 26.04
N LYS A 203 -14.53 16.31 24.85
CA LYS A 203 -13.67 17.50 24.66
C LYS A 203 -14.31 18.51 23.72
N TYR A 204 -14.43 19.77 24.15
CA TYR A 204 -14.93 20.88 23.32
C TYR A 204 -13.86 21.48 22.38
N ASP A 205 -12.58 21.14 22.55
CA ASP A 205 -11.50 21.67 21.71
C ASP A 205 -11.61 21.20 20.25
N THR A 206 -11.84 22.15 19.36
CA THR A 206 -12.01 21.96 17.92
C THR A 206 -10.75 21.40 17.26
N ASN A 207 -9.57 21.80 17.73
CA ASN A 207 -8.29 21.33 17.19
C ASN A 207 -8.05 19.85 17.53
N ALA A 208 -8.36 19.44 18.75
CA ALA A 208 -8.27 18.04 19.17
C ALA A 208 -9.23 17.15 18.38
N ARG A 209 -10.47 17.60 18.16
CA ARG A 209 -11.49 16.89 17.35
C ARG A 209 -11.06 16.74 15.89
N TYR A 210 -10.58 17.84 15.28
CA TYR A 210 -10.12 17.81 13.89
C TYR A 210 -8.95 16.83 13.72
N ASN A 211 -7.96 16.87 14.62
CA ASN A 211 -6.81 15.97 14.57
C ASN A 211 -7.19 14.49 14.76
N ALA A 212 -8.11 14.19 15.68
CA ALA A 212 -8.60 12.82 15.89
C ALA A 212 -9.32 12.28 14.64
N PHE A 213 -10.14 13.12 13.99
CA PHE A 213 -10.81 12.78 12.74
C PHE A 213 -9.83 12.54 11.59
N GLU A 214 -8.82 13.38 11.45
CA GLU A 214 -7.77 13.22 10.44
C GLU A 214 -6.96 11.93 10.63
N ASN A 215 -6.60 11.62 11.88
CA ASN A 215 -5.94 10.37 12.23
C ASN A 215 -6.83 9.15 11.93
N LEU A 216 -8.14 9.22 12.19
CA LEU A 216 -9.09 8.14 11.88
C LEU A 216 -9.18 7.88 10.37
N LEU A 217 -9.37 8.94 9.58
CA LEU A 217 -9.48 8.83 8.12
C LEU A 217 -8.20 8.26 7.50
N SER A 218 -7.04 8.74 7.95
CA SER A 218 -5.77 8.24 7.46
C SER A 218 -5.50 6.79 7.90
N SER A 219 -5.84 6.43 9.14
CA SER A 219 -5.68 5.06 9.65
C SER A 219 -6.58 4.07 8.91
N ARG A 220 -7.80 4.47 8.54
CA ARG A 220 -8.69 3.66 7.70
C ARG A 220 -8.10 3.39 6.32
N ALA A 221 -7.59 4.43 5.66
CA ALA A 221 -7.00 4.28 4.33
C ALA A 221 -5.77 3.36 4.36
N VAL A 222 -4.89 3.54 5.36
CA VAL A 222 -3.71 2.69 5.55
C VAL A 222 -4.11 1.23 5.87
N CYS A 223 -5.11 1.02 6.72
CA CYS A 223 -5.64 -0.32 7.02
C CYS A 223 -6.10 -1.04 5.75
N TRP A 224 -6.87 -0.38 4.88
CA TRP A 224 -7.30 -0.98 3.61
C TRP A 224 -6.13 -1.34 2.70
N ILE A 225 -5.12 -0.46 2.59
CA ILE A 225 -3.92 -0.73 1.80
C ILE A 225 -3.20 -1.97 2.34
N ILE A 226 -2.99 -2.06 3.65
CA ILE A 226 -2.31 -3.21 4.28
C ILE A 226 -3.11 -4.50 4.05
N CYS A 227 -4.43 -4.50 4.28
CA CYS A 227 -5.26 -5.69 4.07
C CYS A 227 -5.22 -6.17 2.62
N ILE A 228 -5.35 -5.27 1.65
CA ILE A 228 -5.32 -5.61 0.23
C ILE A 228 -3.94 -6.15 -0.16
N GLN A 229 -2.85 -5.52 0.31
CA GLN A 229 -1.50 -6.03 0.08
C GLN A 229 -1.30 -7.42 0.70
N ALA A 230 -1.77 -7.65 1.92
CA ALA A 230 -1.69 -8.96 2.59
C ALA A 230 -2.45 -10.05 1.81
N VAL A 231 -3.65 -9.75 1.30
CA VAL A 231 -4.43 -10.68 0.48
C VAL A 231 -3.73 -10.96 -0.86
N CYS A 232 -3.28 -9.94 -1.58
CA CYS A 232 -2.61 -10.13 -2.88
C CYS A 232 -1.27 -10.86 -2.75
N LEU A 233 -0.43 -10.50 -1.77
CA LEU A 233 0.86 -11.14 -1.53
C LEU A 233 0.73 -12.53 -0.92
N GLY A 234 -0.22 -12.70 0.00
CA GLY A 234 -0.53 -13.98 0.63
C GLY A 234 -1.07 -15.00 -0.37
N GLY A 235 -2.11 -14.63 -1.13
CA GLY A 235 -2.74 -15.53 -2.10
C GLY A 235 -1.77 -16.03 -3.17
N THR A 236 -0.89 -15.17 -3.65
CA THR A 236 0.09 -15.53 -4.69
C THR A 236 1.32 -16.26 -4.18
N SER A 237 1.67 -16.13 -2.91
CA SER A 237 2.74 -16.93 -2.31
C SER A 237 2.23 -18.30 -1.85
N ALA A 238 0.94 -18.41 -1.54
CA ALA A 238 0.28 -19.68 -1.24
C ALA A 238 0.21 -20.59 -2.47
N ILE A 239 -0.04 -20.04 -3.67
CA ILE A 239 -0.15 -20.83 -4.91
C ILE A 239 1.11 -21.69 -5.18
N PRO A 240 2.34 -21.15 -5.27
CA PRO A 240 3.54 -21.97 -5.46
C PRO A 240 3.77 -22.99 -4.34
N SER A 241 3.38 -22.65 -3.11
CA SER A 241 3.56 -23.51 -1.93
C SER A 241 2.62 -24.72 -1.99
N ILE A 242 1.34 -24.50 -2.29
CA ILE A 242 0.33 -25.56 -2.49
C ILE A 242 0.71 -26.44 -3.69
N PHE A 243 1.09 -25.82 -4.80
CA PHE A 243 1.49 -26.56 -6.00
C PHE A 243 2.77 -27.38 -5.81
N LYS A 244 3.67 -26.96 -4.90
CA LYS A 244 4.85 -27.74 -4.51
C LYS A 244 4.46 -28.99 -3.71
N ILE A 245 3.47 -28.88 -2.82
CA ILE A 245 2.96 -30.02 -2.02
C ILE A 245 2.30 -31.07 -2.93
N TYR A 246 1.48 -30.63 -3.89
CA TYR A 246 0.75 -31.52 -4.80
C TYR A 246 1.49 -31.79 -6.13
N ARG A 247 2.81 -31.62 -6.16
CA ARG A 247 3.62 -31.71 -7.39
C ARG A 247 3.50 -33.04 -8.13
N GLY A 248 3.23 -34.14 -7.41
CA GLY A 248 3.05 -35.47 -8.00
C GLY A 248 1.74 -35.65 -8.79
N SER A 249 0.74 -34.80 -8.58
CA SER A 249 -0.60 -34.94 -9.16
C SER A 249 -0.94 -33.87 -10.20
N ILE A 250 -0.10 -32.85 -10.37
CA ILE A 250 -0.37 -31.70 -11.23
C ILE A 250 0.51 -31.79 -12.49
N PRO A 251 -0.08 -31.70 -13.71
CA PRO A 251 0.71 -31.64 -14.94
C PRO A 251 1.66 -30.43 -14.93
N THR A 252 2.90 -30.65 -15.39
CA THR A 252 3.97 -29.63 -15.38
C THR A 252 3.59 -28.34 -16.10
N ALA A 253 2.79 -28.42 -17.17
CA ALA A 253 2.26 -27.25 -17.89
C ALA A 253 1.37 -26.35 -17.00
N TRP A 254 0.52 -26.96 -16.17
CA TRP A 254 -0.33 -26.24 -15.21
C TRP A 254 0.49 -25.65 -14.06
N PHE A 255 1.50 -26.38 -13.59
CA PHE A 255 2.41 -25.89 -12.55
C PHE A 255 3.15 -24.62 -12.98
N HIS A 256 3.81 -24.63 -14.15
CA HIS A 256 4.54 -23.46 -14.64
C HIS A 256 3.59 -22.33 -15.08
N GLY A 257 2.42 -22.65 -15.64
CA GLY A 257 1.39 -21.67 -15.99
C GLY A 257 0.82 -20.95 -14.76
N ALA A 258 0.50 -21.68 -13.70
CA ALA A 258 -0.01 -21.12 -12.45
C ALA A 258 1.03 -20.23 -11.75
N ILE A 259 2.30 -20.65 -11.72
CA ILE A 259 3.38 -19.83 -11.16
C ILE A 259 3.62 -18.57 -12.00
N ALA A 260 3.56 -18.66 -13.33
CA ALA A 260 3.66 -17.51 -14.22
C ALA A 260 2.47 -16.54 -14.08
N PHE A 261 1.30 -17.02 -13.63
CA PHE A 261 0.14 -16.20 -13.32
C PHE A 261 0.20 -15.61 -11.89
N ALA A 262 0.76 -16.35 -10.94
CA ALA A 262 0.86 -16.01 -9.52
C ALA A 262 1.97 -14.97 -9.20
N THR A 263 1.98 -13.83 -9.90
CA THR A 263 2.82 -12.68 -9.55
C THR A 263 2.03 -11.70 -8.67
N GLY A 264 1.96 -11.96 -7.37
CA GLY A 264 1.06 -11.22 -6.46
C GLY A 264 1.32 -9.77 -6.30
N LEU A 265 2.60 -9.40 -6.33
CA LEU A 265 2.95 -8.02 -6.21
C LEU A 265 2.52 -7.22 -7.44
N THR A 266 2.35 -7.85 -8.60
CA THR A 266 1.73 -7.24 -9.79
C THR A 266 0.28 -6.84 -9.54
N TYR A 267 -0.49 -7.70 -8.86
CA TYR A 267 -1.88 -7.38 -8.48
C TYR A 267 -1.94 -6.37 -7.34
N ALA A 268 -1.08 -6.52 -6.33
CA ALA A 268 -1.00 -5.55 -5.23
C ALA A 268 -0.64 -4.14 -5.77
N ASN A 269 0.34 -4.04 -6.66
CA ASN A 269 0.74 -2.77 -7.29
C ASN A 269 -0.30 -2.22 -8.27
N PHE A 270 -1.25 -3.04 -8.72
CA PHE A 270 -2.41 -2.58 -9.47
C PHE A 270 -3.49 -2.01 -8.52
N PHE A 271 -3.79 -2.69 -7.41
CA PHE A 271 -4.84 -2.26 -6.49
C PHE A 271 -4.43 -1.09 -5.57
N VAL A 272 -3.16 -1.01 -5.14
CA VAL A 272 -2.66 0.06 -4.28
C VAL A 272 -2.97 1.47 -4.81
N PRO A 273 -2.64 1.84 -6.07
CA PRO A 273 -2.97 3.17 -6.60
C PRO A 273 -4.48 3.41 -6.72
N ILE A 274 -5.29 2.38 -6.99
CA ILE A 274 -6.76 2.47 -7.02
C ILE A 274 -7.28 2.83 -5.63
N VAL A 275 -6.85 2.10 -4.60
CA VAL A 275 -7.26 2.30 -3.21
C VAL A 275 -6.85 3.69 -2.72
N ILE A 276 -5.61 4.11 -3.00
CA ILE A 276 -5.13 5.45 -2.69
C ILE A 276 -6.04 6.51 -3.34
N THR A 277 -6.34 6.35 -4.63
CA THR A 277 -7.16 7.31 -5.38
C THR A 277 -8.60 7.38 -4.86
N PHE A 278 -9.18 6.22 -4.51
CA PHE A 278 -10.52 6.08 -3.97
C PHE A 278 -10.63 6.70 -2.57
N GLU A 279 -9.76 6.32 -1.64
CA GLU A 279 -9.78 6.84 -0.27
C GLU A 279 -9.46 8.34 -0.25
N THR A 280 -8.54 8.82 -1.09
CA THR A 280 -8.27 10.26 -1.23
C THR A 280 -9.54 11.02 -1.63
N ASN A 281 -10.26 10.54 -2.66
CA ASN A 281 -11.54 11.15 -3.07
C ASN A 281 -12.58 11.14 -1.96
N ARG A 282 -12.70 10.00 -1.27
CA ARG A 282 -13.68 9.83 -0.20
C ARG A 282 -13.38 10.77 0.96
N ILE A 283 -12.11 10.91 1.36
CA ILE A 283 -11.69 11.85 2.40
C ILE A 283 -11.99 13.29 1.99
N ILE A 284 -11.70 13.68 0.74
CA ILE A 284 -12.03 15.03 0.23
C ILE A 284 -13.53 15.29 0.34
N ARG A 285 -14.39 14.34 -0.05
CA ARG A 285 -15.85 14.47 0.06
C ARG A 285 -16.30 14.60 1.51
N LEU A 286 -15.77 13.77 2.41
CA LEU A 286 -16.10 13.82 3.84
C LEU A 286 -15.67 15.13 4.49
N ARG A 287 -14.47 15.63 4.18
CA ARG A 287 -13.99 16.95 4.64
C ARG A 287 -14.91 18.07 4.15
N ARG A 288 -15.24 18.09 2.86
CA ARG A 288 -16.15 19.12 2.29
C ARG A 288 -17.52 19.11 2.96
N SER A 289 -18.10 17.93 3.16
CA SER A 289 -19.39 17.78 3.84
C SER A 289 -19.32 18.28 5.29
N ARG A 290 -18.27 17.96 6.04
CA ARG A 290 -18.11 18.41 7.43
C ARG A 290 -17.89 19.92 7.53
N ILE A 291 -17.10 20.51 6.63
CA ILE A 291 -16.92 21.97 6.55
C ILE A 291 -18.24 22.67 6.21
N GLN A 292 -19.03 22.12 5.27
CA GLN A 292 -20.34 22.67 4.94
C GLN A 292 -21.32 22.58 6.10
N ALA A 293 -21.32 21.49 6.86
CA ALA A 293 -22.15 21.34 8.05
C ALA A 293 -21.78 22.37 9.13
N LEU A 294 -20.48 22.58 9.38
CA LEU A 294 -20.01 23.60 10.32
C LEU A 294 -20.38 25.01 9.87
N ARG A 295 -20.21 25.33 8.58
CA ARG A 295 -20.59 26.64 8.02
C ARG A 295 -22.09 26.91 8.14
N ARG A 296 -22.94 25.89 7.93
CA ARG A 296 -24.39 26.02 8.13
C ARG A 296 -24.74 26.29 9.59
N GLN A 297 -24.10 25.59 10.53
CA GLN A 297 -24.29 25.84 11.96
C GLN A 297 -23.88 27.27 12.37
N THR A 298 -22.77 27.79 11.84
CA THR A 298 -22.37 29.19 12.09
C THR A 298 -23.37 30.17 11.52
N ASN A 299 -23.81 29.97 10.26
CA ASN A 299 -24.79 30.85 9.63
C ASN A 299 -26.15 30.83 10.35
N ASP A 300 -26.61 29.68 10.84
CA ASP A 300 -27.85 29.58 11.63
C ASP A 300 -27.70 30.31 12.97
N TYR A 301 -26.52 30.22 13.61
CA TYR A 301 -26.24 30.91 14.87
C TYR A 301 -26.18 32.43 14.69
N ASP A 302 -25.49 32.90 13.64
CA ASP A 302 -25.41 34.32 13.29
C ASP A 302 -26.80 34.87 12.92
N TYR A 303 -27.60 34.11 12.16
CA TYR A 303 -28.97 34.49 11.82
C TYR A 303 -29.87 34.61 13.06
N ILE A 304 -29.81 33.67 13.99
CA ILE A 304 -30.57 33.72 15.25
C ILE A 304 -30.12 34.90 16.12
N HIS A 305 -28.83 35.18 16.16
CA HIS A 305 -28.27 36.30 16.93
C HIS A 305 -28.69 37.66 16.34
N ASP A 306 -28.59 37.84 15.02
CA ASP A 306 -29.01 39.06 14.33
C ASP A 306 -30.52 39.27 14.43
N PHE A 307 -31.32 38.19 14.32
CA PHE A 307 -32.77 38.26 14.50
C PHE A 307 -33.14 38.67 15.93
N LYS A 308 -32.45 38.14 16.95
CA LYS A 308 -32.66 38.51 18.35
C LYS A 308 -32.28 39.98 18.61
N ALA A 309 -31.17 40.45 18.06
CA ALA A 309 -30.75 41.84 18.16
C ALA A 309 -31.76 42.80 17.50
N LEU A 310 -32.31 42.43 16.35
CA LEU A 310 -33.38 43.17 15.69
C LEU A 310 -34.65 43.25 16.56
N MET A 311 -35.09 42.13 17.14
CA MET A 311 -36.24 42.10 18.04
C MET A 311 -36.03 42.96 19.30
N GLU A 312 -34.85 42.90 19.91
CA GLU A 312 -34.53 43.73 21.08
C GLU A 312 -34.50 45.24 20.73
N SER A 313 -34.03 45.60 19.54
CA SER A 313 -34.05 46.99 19.08
C SER A 313 -35.47 47.50 18.82
N SER A 314 -36.34 46.67 18.23
CA SER A 314 -37.75 46.99 18.01
C SER A 314 -38.51 47.10 19.33
N TYR A 315 -38.25 46.20 20.28
CA TYR A 315 -38.88 46.26 21.61
C TYR A 315 -38.52 47.54 22.37
N LYS A 316 -37.23 47.95 22.36
CA LYS A 316 -36.78 49.20 22.97
C LYS A 316 -37.39 50.45 22.31
N LYS A 317 -37.70 50.42 21.02
CA LYS A 317 -38.40 51.51 20.33
C LYS A 317 -39.87 51.63 20.74
N VAL A 318 -40.54 50.50 21.00
CA VAL A 318 -41.97 50.47 21.36
C VAL A 318 -42.20 50.74 22.85
N HIS A 319 -41.26 50.31 23.70
CA HIS A 319 -41.29 50.58 25.14
C HIS A 319 -40.04 51.34 25.59
N PRO A 320 -39.95 52.65 25.29
CA PRO A 320 -38.89 53.47 25.82
C PRO A 320 -39.02 53.48 27.35
N LYS A 321 -37.92 53.19 28.05
CA LYS A 321 -37.88 53.29 29.51
C LYS A 321 -38.17 54.74 29.88
N THR A 322 -39.33 54.99 30.48
CA THR A 322 -39.65 56.24 31.14
C THR A 322 -38.75 56.36 32.36
N SER A 323 -37.76 57.26 32.28
CA SER A 323 -36.91 57.67 33.39
C SER A 323 -37.67 58.57 34.36
#